data_AF-A0A645C5J3-F1
#
_entry.id   AF-A0A645C5J3-F1
#
_cell.length_a   1.000
_cell.length_b   1.000
_cell.length_c   1.000
_cell.angle_alpha   90.00
_cell.angle_beta   90.00
_cell.angle_gamma   90.00
#
_symmetry.space_group_name_H-M   'P 1'
#
loop_
_entity.id
_entity.type
_entity.pdbx_description
1 polymer ?
#
loop_
_entity_poly.entity_id
_entity_poly.type
_entity_poly.pdbx_seq_one_letter_code
_entity_poly.pdbx_strand_id
1 'polypeptide(L)'
;MKVLTLYAFSTENWKRPTDEVNFLMGLPIDFFDVFMPELMQNNIKVTTIGWIDQLPEKTLKVVQNAIEKTKDNTGLILNFALNYGSRAEILQATTMIAHDVAAGKLSADAITDDVFSGYLFTSGLGEWQDPDLLIRTSGEIRLSNFLLWQASYSEMYFTEEFWPDFSIASLRAALAEYQHRNRRFGGV
;
A
#
# COMPACT_ATOMS: atom_id res chain seq x y z
N MET A 1 -14.52 -2.79 -5.95
CA MET A 1 -13.19 -2.47 -5.41
C MET A 1 -12.57 -1.39 -6.28
N LYS A 2 -12.05 -0.31 -5.68
CA LYS A 2 -11.43 0.82 -6.40
C LYS A 2 -9.90 0.83 -6.30
N VAL A 3 -9.37 0.41 -5.15
CA VAL A 3 -7.93 0.27 -4.89
C VAL A 3 -7.66 -1.11 -4.32
N LEU A 4 -6.53 -1.71 -4.72
CA LEU A 4 -5.93 -2.87 -4.08
C LEU A 4 -4.48 -2.52 -3.72
N THR A 5 -4.18 -2.46 -2.43
CA THR A 5 -2.80 -2.23 -1.95
C THR A 5 -2.15 -3.55 -1.55
N LEU A 6 -1.03 -3.89 -2.19
CA LEU A 6 -0.28 -5.12 -1.91
C LEU A 6 1.00 -4.81 -1.14
N TYR A 7 1.22 -5.50 -0.01
CA TYR A 7 2.44 -5.34 0.78
C TYR A 7 3.56 -6.23 0.23
N ALA A 8 4.29 -5.71 -0.75
CA ALA A 8 5.27 -6.47 -1.51
C ALA A 8 6.64 -6.54 -0.82
N PHE A 9 7.10 -5.43 -0.23
CA PHE A 9 8.39 -5.40 0.48
C PHE A 9 8.40 -4.37 1.60
N SER A 10 8.70 -4.78 2.84
CA SER A 10 8.76 -3.88 3.99
C SER A 10 10.15 -3.30 4.25
N THR A 11 10.23 -2.17 4.96
CA THR A 11 11.50 -1.60 5.43
C THR A 11 12.32 -2.56 6.29
N GLU A 12 11.66 -3.47 7.02
CA GLU A 12 12.35 -4.48 7.83
C GLU A 12 12.91 -5.64 7.00
N ASN A 13 12.49 -5.81 5.73
CA ASN A 13 12.96 -6.89 4.87
C ASN A 13 14.42 -6.71 4.44
N TRP A 14 15.00 -5.51 4.55
CA TRP A 14 16.43 -5.29 4.36
C TRP A 14 17.32 -6.05 5.37
N LYS A 15 16.76 -6.53 6.48
CA LYS A 15 17.49 -7.35 7.46
C LYS A 15 17.62 -8.82 7.05
N ARG A 16 16.98 -9.24 5.95
CA ARG A 16 17.03 -10.60 5.43
C ARG A 16 18.36 -10.87 4.70
N PRO A 17 18.72 -12.13 4.46
CA PRO A 17 19.91 -12.47 3.67
C PRO A 17 19.90 -11.78 2.30
N THR A 18 21.08 -11.34 1.84
CA THR A 18 21.24 -10.58 0.59
C THR A 18 20.63 -11.29 -0.62
N ASP A 19 20.76 -12.62 -0.71
CA ASP A 19 20.19 -13.40 -1.81
C ASP A 19 18.65 -13.36 -1.81
N GLU A 20 18.03 -13.40 -0.64
CA GLU A 20 16.57 -13.28 -0.51
C GLU A 20 16.09 -11.87 -0.86
N VAL A 21 16.81 -10.83 -0.41
CA VAL A 21 16.51 -9.44 -0.78
C VAL A 21 16.61 -9.26 -2.30
N ASN A 22 17.68 -9.75 -2.92
CA ASN A 22 17.88 -9.66 -4.37
C ASN A 22 16.78 -10.39 -5.15
N PHE A 23 16.37 -11.58 -4.68
CA PHE A 23 15.26 -12.32 -5.26
C PHE A 23 13.95 -11.51 -5.19
N LEU A 24 13.60 -10.99 -4.01
CA LEU A 24 12.39 -10.20 -3.81
C LEU A 24 12.37 -8.93 -4.68
N MET A 25 13.52 -8.29 -4.86
CA MET A 25 13.66 -7.11 -5.74
C MET A 25 13.57 -7.44 -7.23
N GLY A 26 13.74 -8.71 -7.61
CA GLY A 26 13.52 -9.20 -8.97
C GLY A 26 12.04 -9.40 -9.31
N LEU A 27 11.18 -9.68 -8.33
CA LEU A 27 9.77 -10.00 -8.56
C LEU A 27 8.98 -8.91 -9.32
N PRO A 28 9.16 -7.59 -9.05
CA PRO A 28 8.50 -6.57 -9.85
C PRO A 28 8.90 -6.62 -11.34
N ILE A 29 10.15 -6.99 -11.64
CA ILE A 29 10.63 -7.12 -13.02
C ILE A 29 9.87 -8.25 -13.70
N ASP A 30 9.90 -9.45 -13.11
CA ASP A 30 9.22 -10.63 -13.66
C ASP A 30 7.70 -10.39 -13.81
N PHE A 31 7.08 -9.73 -12.83
CA PHE A 31 5.67 -9.41 -12.85
C PHE A 31 5.31 -8.46 -14.00
N PHE A 32 5.97 -7.30 -14.10
CA PHE A 32 5.60 -6.32 -15.12
C PHE A 32 6.01 -6.75 -16.54
N ASP A 33 7.10 -7.51 -16.70
CA ASP A 33 7.48 -8.02 -18.02
C ASP A 33 6.42 -8.98 -18.61
N VAL A 34 5.72 -9.73 -17.75
CA VAL A 34 4.68 -10.68 -18.18
C VAL A 34 3.29 -10.04 -18.22
N PHE A 35 2.89 -9.31 -17.16
CA PHE A 35 1.50 -8.92 -16.94
C PHE A 35 1.14 -7.53 -17.46
N MET A 36 2.10 -6.68 -17.89
CA MET A 36 1.79 -5.33 -18.36
C MET A 36 0.74 -5.25 -19.49
N PRO A 37 0.72 -6.12 -20.51
CA PRO A 37 -0.33 -6.12 -21.53
C PRO A 37 -1.72 -6.34 -20.93
N GLU A 38 -1.84 -7.24 -19.95
CA GLU A 38 -3.09 -7.53 -19.26
C GLU A 38 -3.54 -6.37 -18.39
N LEU A 39 -2.61 -5.71 -17.67
CA LEU A 39 -2.92 -4.51 -16.88
C LEU A 39 -3.50 -3.39 -17.77
N MET A 40 -2.89 -3.16 -18.94
CA MET A 40 -3.37 -2.18 -19.91
C MET A 40 -4.74 -2.57 -20.48
N GLN A 41 -4.92 -3.83 -20.88
CA GLN A 41 -6.19 -4.33 -21.42
C GLN A 41 -7.33 -4.17 -20.42
N ASN A 42 -7.06 -4.37 -19.13
CA ASN A 42 -8.05 -4.26 -18.06
C ASN A 42 -8.18 -2.83 -17.48
N ASN A 43 -7.56 -1.82 -18.11
CA ASN A 43 -7.61 -0.43 -17.67
C ASN A 43 -7.15 -0.26 -16.20
N ILE A 44 -6.14 -1.02 -15.77
CA ILE A 44 -5.61 -0.97 -14.40
C ILE A 44 -4.55 0.13 -14.31
N LYS A 45 -4.66 0.99 -13.30
CA LYS A 45 -3.68 2.03 -12.99
C LYS A 45 -2.70 1.51 -11.95
N VAL A 46 -1.40 1.54 -12.24
CA VAL A 46 -0.35 1.13 -11.30
C VAL A 46 0.13 2.34 -10.51
N THR A 47 0.19 2.21 -9.18
CA THR A 47 0.79 3.20 -8.28
C THR A 47 1.67 2.51 -7.24
N THR A 48 2.41 3.30 -6.46
CA THR A 48 3.27 2.78 -5.39
C THR A 48 3.24 3.66 -4.15
N ILE A 49 3.49 3.07 -3.00
CA ILE A 49 3.82 3.76 -1.74
C ILE A 49 5.14 3.21 -1.17
N GLY A 50 5.87 4.04 -0.42
CA GLY A 50 7.18 3.71 0.15
C GLY A 50 8.36 4.34 -0.59
N TRP A 51 9.58 4.06 -0.14
CA TRP A 51 10.82 4.66 -0.66
C TRP A 51 11.35 3.89 -1.88
N ILE A 52 10.68 4.10 -3.03
CA ILE A 52 11.04 3.41 -4.28
C ILE A 52 12.38 3.87 -4.86
N ASP A 53 12.83 5.06 -4.51
CA ASP A 53 14.14 5.62 -4.88
C ASP A 53 15.33 4.80 -4.33
N GLN A 54 15.08 3.98 -3.30
CA GLN A 54 16.07 3.07 -2.71
C GLN A 54 16.05 1.67 -3.35
N LEU A 55 15.18 1.42 -4.33
CA LEU A 55 15.16 0.15 -5.05
C LEU A 55 16.36 0.03 -6.00
N PRO A 56 16.82 -1.19 -6.33
CA PRO A 56 17.81 -1.38 -7.37
C PRO A 56 17.39 -0.72 -8.68
N GLU A 57 18.34 -0.13 -9.40
CA GLU A 57 18.08 0.70 -10.60
C GLU A 57 17.18 0.00 -11.64
N LYS A 58 17.40 -1.30 -11.88
CA LYS A 58 16.58 -2.10 -12.79
C LYS A 58 15.13 -2.18 -12.33
N THR A 59 14.91 -2.48 -11.06
CA THR A 59 13.58 -2.59 -10.44
C THR A 59 12.87 -1.23 -10.46
N LEU A 60 13.56 -0.16 -10.06
CA LEU A 60 13.03 1.20 -10.09
C LEU A 60 12.56 1.60 -11.50
N LYS A 61 13.37 1.32 -12.52
CA LYS A 61 13.04 1.64 -13.91
C LYS A 61 11.79 0.91 -14.40
N VAL A 62 11.64 -0.37 -14.06
CA VAL A 62 10.45 -1.15 -14.46
C VAL A 62 9.20 -0.63 -13.75
N VAL A 63 9.29 -0.35 -12.45
CA VAL A 63 8.19 0.22 -11.65
C VAL A 63 7.75 1.57 -12.22
N GLN A 64 8.69 2.49 -12.49
CA GLN A 64 8.39 3.80 -13.08
C GLN A 64 7.75 3.68 -14.47
N ASN A 65 8.23 2.76 -15.29
CA ASN A 65 7.65 2.49 -16.61
C ASN A 65 6.22 1.94 -16.51
N ALA A 66 5.91 1.09 -15.54
CA ALA A 66 4.56 0.60 -15.30
C ALA A 66 3.60 1.72 -14.87
N ILE A 67 4.04 2.59 -13.94
CA ILE A 67 3.29 3.78 -13.51
C ILE A 67 3.02 4.69 -14.71
N GLU A 68 4.05 5.03 -15.49
CA GLU A 68 3.92 5.95 -16.62
C GLU A 68 2.99 5.39 -17.72
N LYS A 69 3.14 4.11 -18.08
CA LYS A 69 2.28 3.47 -19.10
C LYS A 69 0.81 3.41 -18.70
N THR A 70 0.52 3.35 -17.40
CA THR A 70 -0.84 3.18 -16.87
C THR A 70 -1.41 4.46 -16.26
N LYS A 71 -0.70 5.59 -16.35
CA LYS A 71 -1.06 6.84 -15.65
C LYS A 71 -2.45 7.37 -15.99
N ASP A 72 -2.86 7.18 -17.24
CA ASP A 72 -4.12 7.63 -17.82
C ASP A 72 -5.25 6.60 -17.65
N ASN A 73 -4.95 5.42 -17.10
CA ASN A 73 -5.96 4.41 -16.80
C ASN A 73 -6.85 4.87 -15.65
N THR A 74 -8.12 4.47 -15.72
CA THR A 74 -9.19 4.95 -14.83
C THR A 74 -9.92 3.83 -14.08
N GLY A 75 -9.49 2.58 -14.28
CA GLY A 75 -10.06 1.41 -13.62
C GLY A 75 -9.51 1.19 -12.21
N LEU A 76 -9.30 -0.07 -11.84
CA LEU A 76 -8.73 -0.44 -10.54
C LEU A 76 -7.34 0.19 -10.39
N ILE A 77 -7.08 0.78 -9.23
CA ILE A 77 -5.72 1.16 -8.84
C ILE A 77 -5.06 -0.05 -8.17
N LEU A 78 -4.00 -0.55 -8.79
CA LEU A 78 -3.12 -1.57 -8.21
C LEU A 78 -1.92 -0.85 -7.57
N ASN A 79 -1.96 -0.73 -6.26
CA ASN A 79 -0.99 0.02 -5.47
C ASN A 79 0.02 -0.93 -4.81
N PHE A 80 1.30 -0.78 -5.11
CA PHE A 80 2.34 -1.61 -4.48
C PHE A 80 3.03 -0.86 -3.35
N ALA A 81 3.02 -1.45 -2.15
CA ALA A 81 3.84 -0.97 -1.04
C ALA A 81 5.24 -1.62 -1.14
N LEU A 82 6.19 -0.83 -1.64
CA LEU A 82 7.56 -1.24 -1.93
C LEU A 82 8.54 -0.47 -1.06
N ASN A 83 9.38 -1.18 -0.32
CA ASN A 83 10.21 -0.59 0.71
C ASN A 83 9.37 0.34 1.61
N TYR A 84 8.27 -0.19 2.13
CA TYR A 84 7.29 0.59 2.88
C TYR A 84 7.26 0.17 4.35
N GLY A 85 6.98 1.12 5.24
CA GLY A 85 6.74 0.86 6.66
C GLY A 85 6.05 2.06 7.30
N SER A 86 4.88 1.84 7.89
CA SER A 86 3.99 2.91 8.34
C SER A 86 4.60 3.79 9.44
N ARG A 87 5.40 3.24 10.35
CA ARG A 87 6.13 4.06 11.35
C ARG A 87 7.12 5.03 10.71
N ALA A 88 7.82 4.60 9.67
CA ALA A 88 8.77 5.47 8.98
C ALA A 88 8.04 6.51 8.12
N GLU A 89 6.90 6.15 7.53
CA GLU A 89 6.01 7.08 6.82
C GLU A 89 5.48 8.17 7.76
N ILE A 90 4.95 7.79 8.94
CA ILE A 90 4.46 8.72 9.97
C ILE A 90 5.57 9.68 10.41
N LEU A 91 6.80 9.16 10.60
CA LEU A 91 7.94 9.99 10.98
C LEU A 91 8.29 10.99 9.87
N GLN A 92 8.31 10.55 8.61
CA GLN A 92 8.54 11.43 7.46
C GLN A 92 7.48 12.52 7.35
N ALA A 93 6.20 12.15 7.45
CA ALA A 93 5.09 13.10 7.42
C ALA A 93 5.21 14.14 8.54
N THR A 94 5.52 13.70 9.76
CA THR A 94 5.78 14.59 10.91
C THR A 94 6.94 15.56 10.63
N THR A 95 8.04 15.08 10.04
CA THR A 95 9.18 15.92 9.67
C THR A 95 8.80 16.95 8.60
N MET A 96 8.04 16.55 7.58
CA MET A 96 7.56 17.46 6.53
C MET A 96 6.64 18.55 7.08
N ILE A 97 5.69 18.18 7.95
CA ILE A 97 4.80 19.12 8.65
C ILE A 97 5.62 20.11 9.48
N ALA A 98 6.61 19.63 10.25
CA ALA A 98 7.46 20.49 11.07
C ALA A 98 8.23 21.52 10.22
N HIS A 99 8.72 21.11 9.04
CA HIS A 99 9.39 22.02 8.10
C HIS A 99 8.43 23.07 7.52
N ASP A 100 7.22 22.67 7.14
CA ASP A 100 6.23 23.61 6.60
C ASP A 100 5.72 24.60 7.67
N VAL A 101 5.60 24.16 8.94
CA VAL A 101 5.32 25.04 10.08
C VAL A 101 6.47 26.03 10.31
N ALA A 102 7.71 25.56 10.34
CA ALA A 102 8.88 26.44 10.52
C ALA A 102 9.04 27.44 9.36
N ALA A 103 8.61 27.09 8.15
CA ALA A 103 8.60 27.96 6.99
C ALA A 103 7.39 28.91 6.92
N GLY A 104 6.46 28.85 7.89
CA GLY A 104 5.24 29.67 7.93
C GLY A 104 4.19 29.31 6.88
N LYS A 105 4.29 28.12 6.25
CA LYS A 105 3.31 27.64 5.26
C LYS A 105 2.10 26.96 5.90
N LEU A 106 2.26 26.47 7.13
CA LEU A 106 1.22 25.79 7.91
C LEU A 106 1.27 26.30 9.35
N SER A 107 0.12 26.56 9.96
CA SER A 107 0.05 26.81 11.41
C SER A 107 -0.02 25.47 12.14
N ALA A 108 0.68 25.33 13.28
CA ALA A 108 0.58 24.14 14.11
C ALA A 108 -0.87 23.88 14.57
N ASP A 109 -1.64 24.94 14.85
CA ASP A 109 -3.04 24.85 15.24
C ASP A 109 -3.98 24.43 14.10
N ALA A 110 -3.50 24.47 12.85
CA ALA A 110 -4.25 24.04 11.68
C ALA A 110 -4.03 22.56 11.35
N ILE A 111 -3.20 21.83 12.11
CA ILE A 111 -2.96 20.41 11.88
C ILE A 111 -4.18 19.61 12.34
N THR A 112 -4.81 18.93 11.40
CA THR A 112 -5.91 17.98 11.62
C THR A 112 -5.54 16.61 11.05
N ASP A 113 -6.38 15.60 11.27
CA ASP A 113 -6.21 14.26 10.67
C ASP A 113 -6.17 14.33 9.13
N ASP A 114 -6.98 15.20 8.51
CA ASP A 114 -6.97 15.41 7.05
C ASP A 114 -5.66 16.03 6.57
N VAL A 115 -5.17 17.06 7.29
CA VAL A 115 -3.88 17.68 6.98
C VAL A 115 -2.78 16.64 7.12
N PHE A 116 -2.74 15.88 8.21
CA PHE A 116 -1.74 14.85 8.43
C PHE A 116 -1.77 13.77 7.34
N SER A 117 -2.97 13.31 6.96
CA SER A 117 -3.17 12.31 5.90
C SER A 117 -2.66 12.80 4.54
N GLY A 118 -2.74 14.11 4.28
CA GLY A 118 -2.15 14.75 3.09
C GLY A 118 -0.62 14.65 2.99
N TYR A 119 0.08 14.38 4.10
CA TYR A 119 1.53 14.17 4.13
C TYR A 119 1.95 12.70 4.06
N LEU A 120 0.99 11.75 4.05
CA LEU A 120 1.27 10.32 3.92
C LEU A 120 1.42 9.92 2.44
N PHE A 121 2.09 8.80 2.16
CA PHE A 121 2.24 8.29 0.79
C PHE A 121 0.89 7.93 0.16
N THR A 122 -0.09 7.53 0.98
CA THR A 122 -1.43 7.18 0.53
C THR A 122 -2.28 8.37 0.11
N SER A 123 -1.84 9.62 0.35
CA SER A 123 -2.57 10.84 -0.06
C SER A 123 -2.90 10.87 -1.55
N GLY A 124 -2.02 10.30 -2.40
CA GLY A 124 -2.24 10.19 -3.85
C GLY A 124 -3.42 9.30 -4.25
N LEU A 125 -3.98 8.51 -3.33
CA LEU A 125 -5.17 7.68 -3.53
C LEU A 125 -6.48 8.46 -3.27
N GLY A 126 -6.41 9.68 -2.75
CA GLY A 126 -7.57 10.54 -2.50
C GLY A 126 -8.53 9.91 -1.48
N GLU A 127 -9.82 9.86 -1.82
CA GLU A 127 -10.87 9.29 -0.95
C GLU A 127 -10.68 7.78 -0.64
N TRP A 128 -9.79 7.09 -1.35
CA TRP A 128 -9.48 5.66 -1.16
C TRP A 128 -8.17 5.42 -0.39
N GLN A 129 -7.64 6.44 0.29
CA GLN A 129 -6.39 6.32 1.06
C GLN A 129 -6.49 5.34 2.24
N ASP A 130 -7.68 5.22 2.83
CA ASP A 130 -7.93 4.34 3.97
C ASP A 130 -8.60 3.04 3.50
N PRO A 131 -8.02 1.86 3.76
CA PRO A 131 -8.62 0.61 3.33
C PRO A 131 -9.84 0.26 4.19
N ASP A 132 -10.91 -0.21 3.55
CA ASP A 132 -12.06 -0.75 4.26
C ASP A 132 -11.77 -2.11 4.90
N LEU A 133 -10.97 -2.93 4.22
CA LEU A 133 -10.66 -4.32 4.59
C LEU A 133 -9.17 -4.59 4.43
N LEU A 134 -8.56 -5.12 5.48
CA LEU A 134 -7.19 -5.63 5.47
C LEU A 134 -7.20 -7.15 5.56
N ILE A 135 -6.64 -7.81 4.55
CA ILE A 135 -6.53 -9.27 4.48
C ILE A 135 -5.08 -9.66 4.78
N ARG A 136 -4.90 -10.64 5.67
CA ARG A 136 -3.60 -11.26 5.93
C ARG A 136 -3.69 -12.78 5.91
N THR A 137 -2.85 -13.37 5.08
CA THR A 137 -2.69 -14.82 4.89
C THR A 137 -1.72 -15.42 5.92
N SER A 138 -1.52 -16.74 5.84
CA SER A 138 -0.57 -17.56 6.61
C SER A 138 -0.82 -17.69 8.11
N GLY A 139 -2.03 -17.40 8.59
CA GLY A 139 -2.46 -17.57 9.98
C GLY A 139 -1.94 -16.51 10.95
N GLU A 140 -1.19 -15.53 10.47
CA GLU A 140 -0.52 -14.56 11.34
C GLU A 140 -1.44 -13.39 11.72
N ILE A 141 -1.68 -13.20 13.01
CA ILE A 141 -2.60 -12.17 13.53
C ILE A 141 -1.82 -10.93 13.96
N ARG A 142 -1.41 -10.12 12.98
CA ARG A 142 -0.72 -8.83 13.20
C ARG A 142 -0.73 -7.99 11.92
N LEU A 143 -0.47 -6.68 12.03
CA LEU A 143 -0.32 -5.80 10.86
C LEU A 143 1.11 -5.73 10.33
N SER A 144 2.11 -5.97 11.17
CA SER A 144 3.53 -5.89 10.79
C SER A 144 3.91 -4.56 10.13
N ASN A 145 3.57 -3.43 10.77
CA ASN A 145 3.90 -2.09 10.31
C ASN A 145 3.26 -1.68 8.97
N PHE A 146 2.18 -2.38 8.57
CA PHE A 146 1.41 -2.05 7.36
C PHE A 146 0.26 -1.10 7.67
N LEU A 147 0.25 0.07 7.02
CA LEU A 147 -0.87 1.03 7.00
C LEU A 147 -1.45 1.35 8.39
N LEU A 148 -0.61 1.61 9.40
CA LEU A 148 -1.07 1.75 10.79
C LEU A 148 -2.01 2.94 11.00
N TRP A 149 -1.76 4.05 10.30
CA TRP A 149 -2.65 5.22 10.34
C TRP A 149 -3.94 4.93 9.58
N GLN A 150 -3.79 4.49 8.34
CA GLN A 150 -4.89 4.28 7.40
C GLN A 150 -5.82 3.14 7.85
N ALA A 151 -5.30 2.15 8.57
CA ALA A 151 -6.06 0.98 9.00
C ALA A 151 -6.83 1.16 10.31
N SER A 152 -6.88 2.38 10.87
CA SER A 152 -7.49 2.68 12.17
C SER A 152 -8.93 2.15 12.30
N TYR A 153 -9.72 2.22 11.22
CA TYR A 153 -11.11 1.74 11.15
C TYR A 153 -11.33 0.64 10.10
N SER A 154 -10.28 -0.04 9.67
CA SER A 154 -10.39 -1.16 8.76
C SER A 154 -10.94 -2.38 9.46
N GLU A 155 -11.75 -3.15 8.75
CA GLU A 155 -12.01 -4.52 9.14
C GLU A 155 -10.78 -5.39 8.85
N MET A 156 -10.53 -6.38 9.70
CA MET A 156 -9.40 -7.28 9.55
C MET A 156 -9.87 -8.71 9.30
N TYR A 157 -9.33 -9.33 8.25
CA TYR A 157 -9.57 -10.71 7.87
C TYR A 157 -8.23 -11.46 7.89
N PHE A 158 -8.11 -12.41 8.81
CA PHE A 158 -6.95 -13.29 8.95
C PHE A 158 -7.32 -14.69 8.48
N THR A 159 -6.50 -15.29 7.61
CA THR A 159 -6.71 -16.67 7.12
C THR A 159 -5.44 -17.49 7.27
N GLU A 160 -5.60 -18.77 7.59
CA GLU A 160 -4.50 -19.75 7.66
C GLU A 160 -3.91 -20.11 6.29
N GLU A 161 -4.68 -19.88 5.21
CA GLU A 161 -4.26 -20.11 3.83
C GLU A 161 -2.98 -19.33 3.48
N PHE A 162 -2.01 -19.98 2.85
CA PHE A 162 -0.78 -19.32 2.42
C PHE A 162 -1.01 -18.48 1.15
N TRP A 163 -0.21 -17.42 0.96
CA TRP A 163 -0.36 -16.51 -0.19
C TRP A 163 -0.35 -17.22 -1.56
N PRO A 164 0.53 -18.22 -1.83
CA PRO A 164 0.51 -18.94 -3.10
C PRO A 164 -0.79 -19.73 -3.37
N ASP A 165 -1.51 -20.11 -2.32
CA ASP A 165 -2.77 -20.84 -2.40
C ASP A 165 -3.99 -19.90 -2.46
N PHE A 166 -3.81 -18.63 -2.04
CA PHE A 166 -4.87 -17.64 -1.95
C PHE A 166 -5.47 -17.30 -3.33
N SER A 167 -6.72 -17.71 -3.53
CA SER A 167 -7.40 -17.66 -4.82
C SER A 167 -8.45 -16.55 -4.91
N ILE A 168 -9.03 -16.38 -6.11
CA ILE A 168 -10.21 -15.52 -6.30
C ILE A 168 -11.39 -15.97 -5.41
N ALA A 169 -11.53 -17.28 -5.17
CA ALA A 169 -12.57 -17.78 -4.26
C ALA A 169 -12.30 -17.34 -2.81
N SER A 170 -11.03 -17.38 -2.39
CA SER A 170 -10.58 -16.92 -1.08
C SER A 170 -10.82 -15.42 -0.90
N LEU A 171 -10.51 -14.60 -1.92
CA LEU A 171 -10.82 -13.17 -1.92
C LEU A 171 -12.34 -12.91 -1.80
N ARG A 172 -13.17 -13.65 -2.53
CA ARG A 172 -14.64 -13.52 -2.45
C ARG A 172 -15.16 -13.88 -1.06
N ALA A 173 -14.59 -14.90 -0.42
CA ALA A 173 -14.95 -15.26 0.95
C ALA A 173 -14.58 -14.14 1.94
N ALA A 174 -13.39 -13.55 1.82
CA ALA A 174 -12.98 -12.42 2.66
C ALA A 174 -13.89 -11.19 2.47
N LEU A 175 -14.29 -10.90 1.23
CA LEU A 175 -15.23 -9.82 0.92
C LEU A 175 -16.64 -10.09 1.47
N ALA A 176 -17.12 -11.34 1.41
CA ALA A 176 -18.42 -11.70 1.98
C ALA A 176 -18.42 -11.55 3.51
N GLU A 177 -17.34 -11.97 4.18
CA GLU A 177 -17.16 -11.76 5.62
C GLU A 177 -17.17 -10.27 5.97
N TYR A 178 -16.45 -9.43 5.20
CA TYR A 178 -16.48 -7.98 5.37
C TYR A 178 -17.90 -7.41 5.27
N GLN A 179 -18.69 -7.85 4.29
CA GLN A 179 -20.06 -7.38 4.08
C GLN A 179 -21.01 -7.74 5.24
N HIS A 180 -20.69 -8.79 6.02
CA HIS A 180 -21.48 -9.17 7.18
C HIS A 180 -21.15 -8.36 8.43
N ARG A 181 -20.04 -7.62 8.43
CA ARG A 181 -19.63 -6.81 9.58
C ARG A 181 -20.40 -5.50 9.64
N ASN A 182 -20.86 -5.17 10.83
CA ASN A 182 -21.57 -3.92 11.08
C ASN A 182 -20.57 -2.86 11.56
N ARG A 183 -20.12 -1.99 10.64
CA ARG A 183 -19.13 -0.94 10.91
C ARG A 183 -19.79 0.21 11.65
N ARG A 184 -19.39 0.40 12.91
CA ARG A 184 -20.01 1.39 13.79
C ARG A 184 -19.24 2.71 13.89
N PHE A 185 -17.97 2.75 13.49
CA PHE A 185 -17.09 3.94 13.56
C PHE A 185 -17.17 4.69 14.91
N GLY A 186 -17.29 3.94 16.03
CA GLY A 186 -17.45 4.52 17.38
C GLY A 186 -18.88 4.92 17.77
N GLY A 187 -19.86 4.78 16.88
CA GLY A 187 -21.29 4.84 17.17
C GLY A 187 -21.83 3.54 17.81
N VAL A 188 -23.07 3.60 18.35
CA VAL A 188 -23.76 2.47 18.99
C VAL A 188 -24.50 1.61 17.96
#